data_AF-A0A0E3QDN0-F1
#
_entry.id   AF-A0A0E3QDN0-F1
#
_cell.length_a   1.000
_cell.length_b   1.000
_cell.length_c   1.000
_cell.angle_alpha   90.00
_cell.angle_beta   90.00
_cell.angle_gamma   90.00
#
_symmetry.space_group_name_H-M   'P 1'
#
loop_
_entity.id
_entity.type
_entity.pdbx_description
1 polymer ?
#
loop_
_entity_poly.entity_id
_entity_poly.type
_entity_poly.pdbx_seq_one_letter_code
_entity_poly.pdbx_strand_id
1 'polypeptide(L)'
;MVNTKFDRLKKICAVFLVLCFVLSVTAAAASAADNSKNKDGYRDGYKKGYGDGRKQGEKDCNKYGSKDALSKIPSPPNDKRENKKYKDSYSRGYQKGYIEGYNGYRYTCLK
;
A
#
# COMPACT_ATOMS: atom_id res chain seq x y z
N MET A 1 26.30 -14.99 55.38
CA MET A 1 25.51 -16.09 54.81
C MET A 1 24.94 -15.61 53.47
N VAL A 2 25.57 -15.98 52.35
CA VAL A 2 25.14 -15.55 51.01
C VAL A 2 23.73 -16.09 50.78
N ASN A 3 22.78 -15.21 50.46
CA ASN A 3 21.37 -15.58 50.35
C ASN A 3 21.14 -16.32 49.01
N THR A 4 21.55 -17.59 48.97
CA THR A 4 21.60 -18.44 47.76
C THR A 4 20.28 -18.56 47.01
N LYS A 5 19.15 -18.33 47.69
CA LYS A 5 17.81 -18.27 47.08
C LYS A 5 17.60 -17.01 46.23
N PHE A 6 18.08 -15.86 46.71
CA PHE A 6 17.97 -14.58 46.00
C PHE A 6 18.84 -14.56 44.73
N ASP A 7 20.05 -15.12 44.81
CA ASP A 7 20.92 -15.25 43.64
C ASP A 7 20.36 -16.21 42.57
N ARG A 8 19.69 -17.29 43.00
CA ARG A 8 18.96 -18.18 42.08
C ARG A 8 17.78 -17.48 41.43
N LEU A 9 16.98 -16.73 42.18
CA LEU A 9 15.88 -15.93 41.63
C LEU A 9 16.36 -14.88 40.63
N LYS A 10 17.44 -14.16 40.97
CA LYS A 10 18.04 -13.14 40.10
C LYS A 10 18.55 -13.75 38.78
N LYS A 11 19.17 -14.93 38.83
CA LYS A 11 19.57 -15.67 37.62
C LYS A 11 18.36 -16.09 36.77
N ILE A 12 17.31 -16.61 37.40
CA ILE A 12 16.09 -17.03 36.68
C ILE A 12 15.42 -15.82 35.99
N CYS A 13 15.26 -14.70 36.69
CA CYS A 13 14.73 -13.46 36.11
C CYS A 13 15.59 -12.96 34.94
N ALA A 14 16.92 -12.99 35.06
CA ALA A 14 17.81 -12.58 33.97
C ALA A 14 17.64 -13.47 32.72
N VAL A 15 17.51 -14.79 32.90
CA VAL A 15 17.26 -15.72 31.79
C VAL A 15 15.91 -15.46 31.12
N PHE A 16 14.85 -15.23 31.90
CA PHE A 16 13.54 -14.88 31.35
C PHE A 16 13.55 -13.56 30.59
N LEU A 17 14.25 -12.54 31.08
CA LEU A 17 14.36 -11.25 30.39
C LEU A 17 15.09 -11.38 29.05
N VAL A 18 16.17 -12.17 29.00
CA VAL A 18 16.89 -12.44 27.75
C VAL A 18 16.01 -13.23 26.77
N LEU A 19 15.29 -14.24 27.24
CA LEU A 19 14.33 -15.00 26.43
C LEU A 19 13.21 -14.11 25.87
N CYS A 20 12.59 -13.27 26.69
CA CYS A 20 11.59 -12.32 26.26
C CYS A 20 12.15 -11.34 25.22
N PHE A 21 13.37 -10.82 25.44
CA PHE A 21 14.02 -9.90 24.50
C PHE A 21 14.24 -10.53 23.13
N VAL A 22 14.77 -11.76 23.08
CA VAL A 22 15.00 -12.48 21.81
C VAL A 22 13.67 -12.77 21.09
N LEU A 23 12.63 -13.18 21.82
CA LEU A 23 11.30 -13.42 21.25
C LEU A 23 10.65 -12.14 20.72
N SER A 24 10.77 -11.01 21.44
CA SER A 24 10.23 -9.72 21.02
C SER A 24 10.92 -9.18 19.76
N VAL A 25 12.26 -9.28 19.67
CA VAL A 25 13.02 -8.86 18.48
C VAL A 25 12.63 -9.68 17.25
N THR A 26 12.40 -10.99 17.44
CA THR A 26 12.01 -11.89 16.34
C THR A 26 10.58 -11.60 15.83
N ALA A 27 9.63 -11.34 16.73
CA ALA A 27 8.25 -11.00 16.36
C ALA A 27 8.14 -9.63 15.65
N ALA A 28 8.93 -8.64 16.06
CA ALA A 28 8.95 -7.31 15.45
C ALA A 28 9.52 -7.34 14.01
N ALA A 29 10.56 -8.14 13.76
CA ALA A 29 11.17 -8.27 12.43
C ALA A 29 10.22 -8.94 11.41
N ALA A 30 9.50 -10.00 11.82
CA ALA A 30 8.56 -10.70 10.97
C ALA A 30 7.34 -9.83 10.58
N SER A 31 6.84 -9.02 11.51
CA SER A 31 5.70 -8.12 11.27
C SER A 31 6.05 -6.91 10.40
N ALA A 32 7.31 -6.46 10.40
CA ALA A 32 7.79 -5.42 9.49
C ALA A 32 7.93 -5.92 8.03
N ALA A 33 8.38 -7.15 7.82
CA ALA A 33 8.58 -7.74 6.49
C ALA A 33 7.26 -7.94 5.71
N ASP A 34 6.18 -8.31 6.40
CA ASP A 34 4.87 -8.51 5.76
C ASP A 34 4.19 -7.20 5.31
N ASN A 35 4.66 -6.06 5.82
CA ASN A 35 4.15 -4.73 5.49
C ASN A 35 4.79 -4.12 4.22
N SER A 36 5.90 -4.70 3.74
CA SER A 36 6.62 -4.19 2.56
C SER A 36 5.89 -4.55 1.25
N LYS A 37 5.55 -5.84 1.06
CA LYS A 37 4.93 -6.34 -0.19
C LYS A 37 3.59 -5.68 -0.53
N ASN A 38 2.92 -5.13 0.47
CA ASN A 38 1.61 -4.54 0.33
C ASN A 38 1.64 -3.07 -0.11
N LYS A 39 2.76 -2.37 0.13
CA LYS A 39 2.96 -0.99 -0.32
C LYS A 39 3.13 -0.92 -1.84
N ASP A 40 3.60 -1.99 -2.45
CA ASP A 40 3.84 -2.08 -3.89
C ASP A 40 2.52 -2.00 -4.67
N GLY A 41 1.49 -2.76 -4.25
CA GLY A 41 0.21 -2.79 -4.96
C GLY A 41 -0.46 -1.42 -5.09
N TYR A 42 -0.57 -0.66 -4.00
CA TYR A 42 -1.16 0.68 -4.07
C TYR A 42 -0.39 1.62 -4.99
N ARG A 43 0.94 1.63 -4.91
CA ARG A 43 1.80 2.49 -5.72
C ARG A 43 1.73 2.12 -7.20
N ASP A 44 1.75 0.82 -7.50
CA ASP A 44 1.63 0.30 -8.86
C ASP A 44 0.26 0.64 -9.46
N GLY A 45 -0.80 0.40 -8.68
CA GLY A 45 -2.17 0.76 -9.04
C GLY A 45 -2.28 2.26 -9.32
N TYR A 46 -1.78 3.10 -8.43
CA TYR A 46 -1.80 4.56 -8.59
C TYR A 46 -1.08 5.00 -9.86
N LYS A 47 0.14 4.51 -10.10
CA LYS A 47 0.92 4.86 -11.29
C LYS A 47 0.19 4.48 -12.58
N LYS A 48 -0.41 3.28 -12.61
CA LYS A 48 -1.20 2.82 -13.76
C LYS A 48 -2.47 3.66 -13.94
N GLY A 49 -3.26 3.82 -12.88
CA GLY A 49 -4.50 4.59 -12.87
C GLY A 49 -4.27 6.01 -13.35
N TYR A 50 -3.23 6.67 -12.86
CA TYR A 50 -2.85 8.03 -13.28
C TYR A 50 -2.60 8.12 -14.79
N GLY A 51 -1.84 7.17 -15.34
CA GLY A 51 -1.57 7.12 -16.78
C GLY A 51 -2.83 6.90 -17.61
N ASP A 52 -3.73 6.01 -17.16
CA ASP A 52 -4.98 5.71 -17.87
C ASP A 52 -5.98 6.86 -17.77
N GLY A 53 -6.14 7.46 -16.58
CA GLY A 53 -6.99 8.62 -16.33
C GLY A 53 -6.56 9.83 -17.14
N ARG A 54 -5.25 10.08 -17.23
CA ARG A 54 -4.67 11.12 -18.09
C ARG A 54 -5.10 10.97 -19.55
N LYS A 55 -4.94 9.77 -20.10
CA LYS A 55 -5.32 9.47 -21.49
C LYS A 55 -6.83 9.65 -21.71
N GLN A 56 -7.64 9.27 -20.73
CA GLN A 56 -9.09 9.47 -20.81
C GLN A 56 -9.45 10.95 -20.77
N GLY A 57 -8.87 11.72 -19.85
CA GLY A 57 -9.11 13.17 -19.74
C GLY A 57 -8.79 13.89 -21.05
N GLU A 58 -7.66 13.56 -21.68
CA GLU A 58 -7.28 14.13 -22.97
C GLU A 58 -8.28 13.77 -24.09
N LYS A 59 -8.71 12.49 -24.16
CA LYS A 59 -9.73 12.05 -25.12
C LYS A 59 -11.08 12.73 -24.91
N ASP A 60 -11.53 12.82 -23.67
CA ASP A 60 -12.80 13.43 -23.32
C ASP A 60 -12.77 14.94 -23.62
N CYS A 61 -11.66 15.61 -23.33
CA CYS A 61 -11.46 17.00 -23.71
C CYS A 61 -11.61 17.16 -25.22
N ASN A 62 -10.87 16.38 -26.01
CA ASN A 62 -10.91 16.47 -27.48
C ASN A 62 -12.32 16.22 -28.06
N LYS A 63 -13.15 15.43 -27.36
CA LYS A 63 -14.49 15.05 -27.84
C LYS A 63 -15.60 15.96 -27.32
N TYR A 64 -15.49 16.41 -26.07
CA TYR A 64 -16.57 17.08 -25.33
C TYR A 64 -16.20 18.48 -24.83
N GLY A 65 -14.96 18.92 -25.04
CA GLY A 65 -14.44 20.21 -24.59
C GLY A 65 -14.42 20.30 -23.06
N SER A 66 -15.11 21.30 -22.52
CA SER A 66 -15.17 21.58 -21.08
C SER A 66 -16.24 20.77 -20.32
N LYS A 67 -17.07 20.00 -21.02
CA LYS A 67 -18.14 19.21 -20.38
C LYS A 67 -17.56 18.04 -19.60
N ASP A 68 -18.08 17.83 -18.39
CA ASP A 68 -17.74 16.65 -17.61
C ASP A 68 -18.31 15.39 -18.26
N ALA A 69 -17.44 14.43 -18.56
CA ALA A 69 -17.79 13.20 -19.27
C ALA A 69 -17.44 11.94 -18.49
N LEU A 70 -16.81 12.05 -17.32
CA LEU A 70 -16.39 10.91 -16.53
C LEU A 70 -17.59 10.31 -15.78
N SER A 71 -18.22 9.30 -16.38
CA SER A 71 -19.35 8.59 -15.78
C SER A 71 -18.92 7.41 -14.89
N LYS A 72 -17.78 6.77 -15.18
CA LYS A 72 -17.29 5.60 -14.45
C LYS A 72 -15.79 5.42 -14.56
N ILE A 73 -15.14 5.09 -13.45
CA ILE A 73 -13.73 4.66 -13.44
C ILE A 73 -13.68 3.19 -13.85
N PRO A 74 -12.89 2.82 -14.88
CA PRO A 74 -12.75 1.43 -15.29
C PRO A 74 -12.11 0.60 -14.17
N SER A 75 -12.54 -0.65 -14.05
CA SER A 75 -11.86 -1.59 -13.16
C SER A 75 -10.45 -1.85 -13.68
N PRO A 76 -9.44 -1.89 -12.80
CA PRO A 76 -8.09 -2.22 -13.23
C PRO A 76 -8.03 -3.63 -13.86
N PRO A 77 -7.14 -3.84 -14.84
CA PRO A 77 -6.95 -5.16 -15.42
C PRO A 77 -6.56 -6.17 -14.33
N ASN A 78 -7.26 -7.31 -14.31
CA ASN A 78 -7.09 -8.32 -13.28
C ASN A 78 -5.83 -9.15 -13.58
N ASP A 79 -4.72 -8.83 -12.91
CA ASP A 79 -3.53 -9.67 -12.98
C ASP A 79 -3.75 -10.95 -12.15
N LYS A 80 -3.63 -12.11 -12.79
CA LYS A 80 -3.91 -13.42 -12.16
C LYS A 80 -2.81 -13.83 -11.18
N ARG A 81 -1.67 -13.15 -11.15
CA ARG A 81 -0.46 -13.58 -10.41
C ARG A 81 -0.37 -13.08 -8.97
N GLU A 82 -1.22 -12.14 -8.58
CA GLU A 82 -1.10 -11.42 -7.31
C GLU A 82 -2.04 -11.93 -6.20
N ASN A 83 -1.61 -11.81 -4.95
CA ASN A 83 -2.44 -12.18 -3.80
C ASN A 83 -3.61 -11.18 -3.60
N LYS A 84 -4.66 -11.60 -2.87
CA LYS A 84 -5.86 -10.77 -2.65
C LYS A 84 -5.53 -9.39 -2.06
N LYS A 85 -4.60 -9.34 -1.10
CA LYS A 85 -4.20 -8.12 -0.38
C LYS A 85 -3.55 -7.08 -1.31
N TYR A 86 -2.72 -7.53 -2.25
CA TYR A 86 -2.13 -6.72 -3.30
C TYR A 86 -3.23 -6.20 -4.24
N LYS A 87 -4.12 -7.06 -4.72
CA LYS A 87 -5.22 -6.67 -5.63
C LYS A 87 -6.14 -5.61 -5.04
N ASP A 88 -6.48 -5.74 -3.76
CA ASP A 88 -7.32 -4.78 -3.05
C ASP A 88 -6.59 -3.43 -2.91
N SER A 89 -5.30 -3.45 -2.59
CA SER A 89 -4.49 -2.22 -2.48
C SER A 89 -4.25 -1.58 -3.84
N TYR A 90 -3.99 -2.38 -4.88
CA TYR A 90 -3.87 -1.95 -6.26
C TYR A 90 -5.14 -1.29 -6.76
N SER A 91 -6.30 -1.88 -6.51
CA SER A 91 -7.58 -1.33 -6.96
C SER A 91 -7.86 0.03 -6.34
N ARG A 92 -7.56 0.21 -5.05
CA ARG A 92 -7.66 1.51 -4.37
C ARG A 92 -6.68 2.54 -4.95
N GLY A 93 -5.44 2.12 -5.19
CA GLY A 93 -4.42 2.97 -5.82
C GLY A 93 -4.85 3.43 -7.21
N TYR A 94 -5.33 2.47 -8.03
CA TYR A 94 -5.79 2.71 -9.39
C TYR A 94 -6.94 3.71 -9.45
N GLN A 95 -7.97 3.53 -8.62
CA GLN A 95 -9.11 4.46 -8.56
C GLN A 95 -8.66 5.88 -8.24
N LYS A 96 -7.80 6.05 -7.22
CA LYS A 96 -7.29 7.37 -6.85
C LYS A 96 -6.46 8.00 -7.97
N GLY A 97 -5.48 7.25 -8.49
CA GLY A 97 -4.62 7.74 -9.56
C GLY A 97 -5.42 8.12 -10.80
N TYR A 98 -6.45 7.34 -11.15
CA TYR A 98 -7.29 7.61 -12.31
C TYR A 98 -8.01 8.96 -12.21
N ILE A 99 -8.64 9.26 -11.07
CA ILE A 99 -9.34 10.53 -10.86
C ILE A 99 -8.36 11.69 -10.96
N GLU A 100 -7.20 11.59 -10.31
CA GLU A 100 -6.20 12.66 -10.32
C GLU A 100 -5.60 12.89 -11.71
N GLY A 101 -5.28 11.81 -12.43
CA GLY A 101 -4.80 11.87 -13.81
C GLY A 101 -5.84 12.45 -14.77
N TYR A 102 -7.12 12.06 -14.60
CA TYR A 102 -8.22 12.60 -15.39
C TYR A 102 -8.39 14.10 -15.16
N ASN A 103 -8.52 14.51 -13.90
CA ASN A 103 -8.75 15.92 -13.54
C ASN A 103 -7.60 16.84 -13.94
N GLY A 104 -6.37 16.34 -13.93
CA GLY A 104 -5.20 17.10 -14.40
C GLY A 104 -5.20 17.36 -15.91
N TYR A 105 -5.89 16.54 -16.71
CA TYR A 105 -5.79 16.56 -18.18
C TYR A 105 -7.11 16.73 -18.93
N ARG A 106 -8.26 16.72 -18.24
CA ARG A 106 -9.58 16.87 -18.86
C ARG A 106 -9.84 18.19 -19.58
N TYR A 107 -8.91 19.15 -19.49
CA TYR A 107 -9.02 20.48 -20.11
C TYR A 107 -7.78 20.88 -20.92
N THR A 108 -6.85 19.97 -21.19
CA THR A 108 -5.61 20.33 -21.89
C THR A 108 -5.80 20.67 -23.36
N CYS A 109 -6.89 20.22 -23.98
CA CYS A 109 -7.24 20.57 -25.35
C CYS A 109 -7.82 22.00 -25.51
N LEU A 110 -8.16 22.67 -24.41
CA LEU A 110 -8.74 24.02 -24.41
C LEU A 110 -7.67 25.12 -24.31
N LYS A 111 -6.39 24.74 -24.28
CA LYS A 111 -5.24 25.64 -24.21
C LYS A 111 -4.71 25.98 -25.59
#